data_AF-A0A0M8SS90-F1
#
_entry.id   AF-A0A0M8SS90-F1
#
_cell.length_a   1.000
_cell.length_b   1.000
_cell.length_c   1.000
_cell.angle_alpha   90.00
_cell.angle_beta   90.00
_cell.angle_gamma   90.00
#
_symmetry.space_group_name_H-M   'P 1'
#
loop_
_entity.id
_entity.type
_entity.pdbx_description
1 polymer ?
#
loop_
_entity_poly.entity_id
_entity_poly.type
_entity_poly.pdbx_seq_one_letter_code
_entity_poly.pdbx_strand_id
1 'polypeptide(L)'
;MIRAGAPGPVAARRRRSEALLLLLVVAVTTFGHAAAAMAMTGQLPRATYEFAISMALIALAGHLTVRRYAAYADPLILPLALLLSGLGLVLLYRLDPTYAHKFKAEATASGQLIWTVIGFAVALATLAVLRDHRRLQRYIYLCMAAALVLLMAPAFFPGDTYGAKRWIFIGPFSLQPGEFVKIMIAVFFAGYLVVHKDSLALTGRKVLGVRLPPGRQLAPILTIWVVSLLVLVFERDLGTSLIFFGLFVVMLYVATQRTSWILTGIVMAAAGAFVVGSTEPHVKGRIVAWLHPFDIYLPPERRPPGLISDQAAQALFSFGSGGMTGTGLGRGHPELVGFAGRSDFILTTVGEELGLAGMMAVLALYALLVQRGLRAALAAHDGFGKLLATGLAAALALQVFVVAGGVTGLIPLTGKALPFLAKGGSSLVANWLMIALLIRISDSGERQREAELGSFEGELELDPLRMSAQR
;
A
#
# COMPACT_ATOMS: atom_id res chain seq x y z
N MET A 1 18.90 -31.49 8.56
CA MET A 1 19.28 -30.39 7.63
C MET A 1 19.25 -30.95 6.21
N ILE A 2 18.17 -30.73 5.45
CA ILE A 2 18.13 -31.08 4.03
C ILE A 2 18.91 -29.98 3.31
N ARG A 3 20.04 -30.33 2.66
CA ARG A 3 20.75 -29.42 1.75
C ARG A 3 19.73 -28.94 0.73
N ALA A 4 19.48 -27.63 0.68
CA ALA A 4 18.68 -27.05 -0.39
C ALA A 4 19.40 -27.36 -1.71
N GLY A 5 18.88 -28.30 -2.49
CA GLY A 5 19.35 -28.57 -3.85
C GLY A 5 19.31 -27.28 -4.67
N ALA A 6 20.07 -27.25 -5.76
CA ALA A 6 20.03 -26.13 -6.68
C ALA A 6 18.56 -25.87 -7.12
N PRO A 7 18.11 -24.61 -7.17
CA PRO A 7 16.73 -24.30 -7.54
C PRO A 7 16.42 -24.86 -8.93
N GLY A 8 15.23 -25.44 -9.09
CA GLY A 8 14.79 -26.05 -10.34
C GLY A 8 14.76 -25.07 -11.53
N PRO A 9 14.63 -25.58 -12.76
CA PRO A 9 14.70 -24.77 -13.98
C PRO A 9 13.64 -23.65 -14.03
N VAL A 10 12.45 -23.87 -13.45
CA VAL A 10 11.37 -22.87 -13.37
C VAL A 10 11.76 -21.70 -12.47
N ALA A 11 12.25 -22.00 -11.25
CA ALA A 11 12.78 -20.98 -10.34
C ALA A 11 13.91 -20.17 -11.00
N ALA A 12 14.84 -20.83 -11.70
CA ALA A 12 15.91 -20.16 -12.43
C ALA A 12 15.37 -19.20 -13.51
N ARG A 13 14.36 -19.60 -14.29
CA ARG A 13 13.71 -18.74 -15.30
C ARG A 13 13.04 -17.52 -14.65
N ARG A 14 12.29 -17.71 -13.56
CA ARG A 14 11.67 -16.59 -12.81
C ARG A 14 12.71 -15.58 -12.33
N ARG A 15 13.82 -16.06 -11.76
CA ARG A 15 14.90 -15.18 -11.28
C ARG A 15 15.57 -14.41 -12.43
N ARG A 16 15.74 -15.02 -13.63
CA ARG A 16 16.21 -14.31 -14.83
C ARG A 16 15.25 -13.20 -15.26
N SER A 17 13.94 -13.48 -15.30
CA SER A 17 12.93 -12.46 -15.62
C SER A 17 12.93 -11.32 -14.60
N GLU A 18 13.02 -11.63 -13.31
CA GLU A 18 13.15 -10.59 -12.28
C GLU A 18 14.40 -9.74 -12.49
N ALA A 19 15.57 -10.34 -12.76
CA ALA A 19 16.80 -9.59 -12.98
C ALA A 19 16.69 -8.63 -14.18
N LEU A 20 16.11 -9.08 -15.29
CA LEU A 20 15.87 -8.23 -16.47
C LEU A 20 14.92 -7.07 -16.16
N LEU A 21 13.84 -7.34 -15.42
CA LEU A 21 12.91 -6.30 -14.99
C LEU A 21 13.57 -5.30 -14.04
N LEU A 22 14.42 -5.76 -13.12
CA LEU A 22 15.16 -4.88 -12.22
C LEU A 22 16.16 -3.99 -12.96
N LEU A 23 16.84 -4.51 -13.99
CA LEU A 23 17.68 -3.69 -14.86
C LEU A 23 16.86 -2.61 -15.58
N LEU A 24 15.67 -2.96 -16.07
CA LEU A 24 14.75 -2.00 -16.66
C LEU A 24 14.30 -0.93 -15.64
N VAL A 25 14.02 -1.33 -14.39
CA VAL A 25 13.67 -0.37 -13.31
C VAL A 25 14.80 0.62 -13.06
N VAL A 26 16.04 0.14 -12.95
CA VAL A 26 17.22 1.01 -12.76
C VAL A 26 17.37 1.95 -13.96
N ALA A 27 17.21 1.46 -15.19
CA ALA A 27 17.29 2.27 -16.39
C ALA A 27 16.21 3.36 -16.44
N VAL A 28 14.94 3.00 -16.22
CA VAL A 28 13.79 3.92 -16.28
C VAL A 28 13.90 5.01 -15.21
N THR A 29 14.24 4.63 -13.98
CA THR A 29 14.32 5.58 -12.86
C THR A 29 15.54 6.50 -13.00
N THR A 30 16.69 5.97 -13.44
CA THR A 30 17.88 6.78 -13.73
C THR A 30 17.62 7.74 -14.89
N PHE A 31 16.96 7.28 -15.94
CA PHE A 31 16.54 8.15 -17.05
C PHE A 31 15.61 9.26 -16.57
N GLY A 32 14.60 8.94 -15.75
CA GLY A 32 13.71 9.94 -15.15
C GLY A 32 14.47 10.97 -14.31
N HIS A 33 15.40 10.53 -13.46
CA HIS A 33 16.23 11.43 -12.66
C HIS A 33 17.09 12.35 -13.54
N ALA A 34 17.76 11.78 -14.55
CA ALA A 34 18.58 12.51 -15.50
C ALA A 34 17.77 13.54 -16.29
N ALA A 35 16.59 13.15 -16.78
CA ALA A 35 15.68 14.02 -17.52
C ALA A 35 15.19 15.19 -16.66
N ALA A 36 14.78 14.93 -15.41
CA ALA A 36 14.40 15.97 -14.47
C ALA A 36 15.56 16.95 -14.19
N ALA A 37 16.77 16.42 -13.95
CA ALA A 37 17.95 17.24 -13.67
C ALA A 37 18.33 18.13 -14.87
N MET A 38 18.33 17.56 -16.08
CA MET A 38 18.59 18.30 -17.33
C MET A 38 17.54 19.38 -17.58
N ALA A 39 16.26 19.09 -17.33
CA ALA A 39 15.19 20.06 -17.50
C ALA A 39 15.28 21.23 -16.51
N MET A 40 15.74 20.97 -15.27
CA MET A 40 15.88 21.99 -14.23
C MET A 40 17.15 22.83 -14.35
N THR A 41 18.28 22.21 -14.70
CA THR A 41 19.61 22.81 -14.57
C THR A 41 20.41 22.87 -15.86
N GLY A 42 19.95 22.21 -16.92
CA GLY A 42 20.67 22.09 -18.20
C GLY A 42 21.90 21.19 -18.17
N GLN A 43 22.21 20.55 -17.04
CA GLN A 43 23.39 19.70 -16.86
C GLN A 43 23.03 18.40 -16.15
N LEU A 44 23.91 17.39 -16.25
CA LEU A 44 23.82 16.14 -15.51
C LEU A 44 24.63 16.25 -14.21
N PRO A 45 23.98 16.47 -13.05
CA PRO A 45 24.69 16.61 -11.80
C PRO A 45 25.24 15.25 -11.33
N ARG A 46 26.29 15.30 -10.52
CA ARG A 46 26.89 14.13 -9.84
C ARG A 46 25.83 13.26 -9.12
N ALA A 47 24.82 13.89 -8.54
CA ALA A 47 23.70 13.24 -7.87
C ALA A 47 22.97 12.19 -8.74
N THR A 48 22.94 12.36 -10.07
CA THR A 48 22.34 11.39 -10.99
C THR A 48 23.09 10.06 -10.99
N TYR A 49 24.42 10.10 -10.94
CA TYR A 49 25.24 8.89 -10.87
C TYR A 49 25.11 8.21 -9.50
N GLU A 50 25.06 9.00 -8.42
CA GLU A 50 24.85 8.49 -7.06
C GLU A 50 23.48 7.82 -6.92
N PHE A 51 22.45 8.42 -7.51
CA PHE A 51 21.12 7.83 -7.60
C PHE A 51 21.12 6.51 -8.37
N ALA A 52 21.75 6.48 -9.55
CA ALA A 52 21.84 5.28 -10.39
C ALA A 52 22.56 4.13 -9.67
N ILE A 53 23.68 4.41 -9.01
CA ILE A 53 24.43 3.43 -8.21
C ILE A 53 23.57 2.93 -7.05
N SER A 54 22.89 3.83 -6.34
CA SER A 54 22.03 3.46 -5.21
C SER A 54 20.89 2.54 -5.65
N MET A 55 20.21 2.87 -6.76
CA MET A 55 19.15 2.02 -7.33
C MET A 55 19.69 0.67 -7.81
N ALA A 56 20.86 0.64 -8.45
CA ALA A 56 21.49 -0.60 -8.88
C ALA A 56 21.86 -1.52 -7.70
N LEU A 57 22.42 -0.95 -6.63
CA LEU A 57 22.77 -1.70 -5.42
C LEU A 57 21.53 -2.25 -4.70
N ILE A 58 20.47 -1.45 -4.58
CA ILE A 58 19.18 -1.89 -4.00
C ILE A 58 18.59 -3.02 -4.85
N ALA A 59 18.53 -2.85 -6.18
CA ALA A 59 18.04 -3.86 -7.10
C ALA A 59 18.84 -5.17 -6.99
N LEU A 60 20.18 -5.09 -6.96
CA LEU A 60 21.06 -6.24 -6.84
C LEU A 60 20.87 -6.94 -5.49
N ALA A 61 20.86 -6.20 -4.38
CA ALA A 61 20.66 -6.76 -3.04
C ALA A 61 19.29 -7.45 -2.92
N GLY A 62 18.25 -6.85 -3.47
CA GLY A 62 16.92 -7.45 -3.57
C GLY A 62 16.95 -8.76 -4.34
N HIS A 63 17.49 -8.73 -5.56
CA HIS A 63 17.58 -9.91 -6.42
C HIS A 63 18.31 -11.07 -5.74
N LEU A 64 19.49 -10.80 -5.16
CA LEU A 64 20.29 -11.81 -4.47
C LEU A 64 19.55 -12.38 -3.25
N THR A 65 18.87 -11.54 -2.49
CA THR A 65 18.08 -11.96 -1.31
C THR A 65 16.90 -12.82 -1.72
N VAL A 66 16.10 -12.41 -2.71
CA VAL A 66 14.96 -13.20 -3.17
C VAL A 66 15.45 -14.51 -3.79
N ARG A 67 16.54 -14.50 -4.58
CA ARG A 67 17.17 -15.71 -5.10
C ARG A 67 17.63 -16.66 -3.99
N ARG A 68 18.12 -16.14 -2.87
CA ARG A 68 18.63 -16.94 -1.75
C ARG A 68 17.54 -17.49 -0.84
N TYR A 69 16.52 -16.69 -0.56
CA TYR A 69 15.53 -16.96 0.49
C TYR A 69 14.11 -17.21 -0.03
N ALA A 70 13.80 -16.87 -1.28
CA ALA A 70 12.44 -16.93 -1.85
C ALA A 70 12.49 -17.22 -3.37
N ALA A 71 13.26 -18.24 -3.79
CA ALA A 71 13.60 -18.49 -5.19
C ALA A 71 12.38 -18.73 -6.10
N TYR A 72 11.27 -19.20 -5.55
CA TYR A 72 10.04 -19.55 -6.28
C TYR A 72 9.03 -18.39 -6.34
N ALA A 73 9.30 -17.28 -5.65
CA ALA A 73 8.40 -16.11 -5.63
C ALA A 73 8.03 -15.62 -7.04
N ASP A 74 6.89 -14.94 -7.14
CA ASP A 74 6.50 -14.21 -8.35
C ASP A 74 7.59 -13.17 -8.69
N PRO A 75 8.15 -13.20 -9.92
CA PRO A 75 9.25 -12.32 -10.31
C PRO A 75 8.86 -10.85 -10.52
N LEU A 76 7.57 -10.49 -10.44
CA LEU A 76 7.08 -9.13 -10.72
C LEU A 76 6.90 -8.28 -9.46
N ILE A 77 6.69 -8.89 -8.28
CA ILE A 77 6.36 -8.14 -7.05
C ILE A 77 7.49 -7.15 -6.68
N LEU A 78 8.74 -7.62 -6.65
CA LEU A 78 9.89 -6.78 -6.28
C LEU A 78 10.15 -5.67 -7.31
N PRO A 79 10.24 -5.94 -8.64
CA PRO A 79 10.42 -4.89 -9.63
C PRO A 79 9.31 -3.82 -9.61
N LEU A 80 8.05 -4.19 -9.46
CA LEU A 80 6.94 -3.23 -9.42
C LEU A 80 7.04 -2.29 -8.21
N ALA A 81 7.30 -2.83 -7.01
CA ALA A 81 7.48 -2.02 -5.81
C ALA A 81 8.71 -1.11 -5.90
N LEU A 82 9.81 -1.61 -6.48
CA LEU A 82 11.02 -0.83 -6.67
C LEU A 82 10.84 0.28 -7.71
N LEU A 83 10.10 0.01 -8.80
CA LEU A 83 9.77 1.03 -9.80
C LEU A 83 8.96 2.17 -9.21
N LEU A 84 7.91 1.85 -8.44
CA LEU A 84 7.10 2.85 -7.75
C LEU A 84 7.94 3.67 -6.76
N SER A 85 8.81 3.02 -5.99
CA SER A 85 9.71 3.70 -5.06
C SER A 85 10.71 4.62 -5.78
N GLY A 86 11.30 4.14 -6.89
CA GLY A 86 12.24 4.90 -7.69
C GLY A 86 11.59 6.09 -8.39
N LEU A 87 10.37 5.93 -8.92
CA LEU A 87 9.58 7.05 -9.46
C LEU A 87 9.28 8.08 -8.36
N GLY A 88 8.95 7.64 -7.14
CA GLY A 88 8.75 8.52 -5.99
C GLY A 88 9.99 9.36 -5.68
N LEU A 89 11.18 8.73 -5.68
CA LEU A 89 12.45 9.43 -5.47
C LEU A 89 12.75 10.44 -6.59
N VAL A 90 12.48 10.09 -7.86
CA VAL A 90 12.63 11.00 -9.00
C VAL A 90 11.74 12.23 -8.85
N LEU A 91 10.47 12.03 -8.51
CA LEU A 91 9.50 13.12 -8.31
C LEU A 91 9.89 14.00 -7.13
N LEU A 92 10.30 13.41 -5.99
CA LEU A 92 10.73 14.19 -4.83
C LEU A 92 12.00 15.00 -5.09
N TYR A 93 12.97 14.42 -5.82
CA TYR A 93 14.16 15.15 -6.26
C TYR A 93 13.79 16.35 -7.14
N ARG A 94 12.84 16.17 -8.04
CA ARG A 94 12.29 17.22 -8.89
C ARG A 94 11.58 18.32 -8.08
N LEU A 95 10.87 17.97 -7.01
CA LEU A 95 10.12 18.92 -6.19
C LEU A 95 11.01 19.76 -5.24
N ASP A 96 12.12 19.21 -4.77
CA ASP A 96 12.93 19.82 -3.72
C ASP A 96 13.43 21.25 -4.04
N PRO A 97 13.99 21.57 -5.22
CA PRO A 97 14.48 22.92 -5.54
C PRO A 97 13.37 23.98 -5.45
N THR A 98 12.20 23.68 -6.00
CA THR A 98 11.05 24.59 -5.97
C THR A 98 10.59 24.87 -4.54
N TYR A 99 10.51 23.84 -3.70
CA TYR A 99 10.07 23.99 -2.31
C TYR A 99 11.12 24.66 -1.42
N ALA A 100 12.40 24.41 -1.66
CA ALA A 100 13.48 25.11 -0.99
C ALA A 100 13.45 26.61 -1.31
N HIS A 101 13.25 26.98 -2.59
CA HIS A 101 13.20 28.37 -3.01
C HIS A 101 11.91 29.10 -2.54
N LYS A 102 10.74 28.48 -2.71
CA LYS A 102 9.43 29.12 -2.43
C LYS A 102 9.03 29.07 -0.96
N PHE A 103 9.33 27.97 -0.27
CA PHE A 103 8.86 27.73 1.10
C PHE A 103 9.98 27.62 2.13
N LYS A 104 11.26 27.82 1.74
CA LYS A 104 12.44 27.61 2.60
C LYS A 104 12.45 26.24 3.26
N ALA A 105 11.87 25.25 2.61
CA ALA A 105 11.72 23.93 3.18
C ALA A 105 12.97 23.08 2.94
N GLU A 106 13.30 22.23 3.90
CA GLU A 106 14.40 21.28 3.77
C GLU A 106 14.18 20.31 2.60
N ALA A 107 15.29 19.87 2.02
CA ALA A 107 15.31 18.84 0.98
C ALA A 107 14.82 17.51 1.55
N THR A 108 14.03 16.78 0.76
CA THR A 108 13.33 15.57 1.19
C THR A 108 13.75 14.33 0.44
N ALA A 109 14.31 14.47 -0.76
CA ALA A 109 14.75 13.35 -1.58
C ALA A 109 15.87 12.55 -0.91
N SER A 110 16.86 13.22 -0.31
CA SER A 110 17.97 12.57 0.40
C SER A 110 17.47 11.79 1.62
N GLY A 111 16.61 12.40 2.44
CA GLY A 111 15.97 11.73 3.57
C GLY A 111 15.10 10.55 3.13
N GLN A 112 14.35 10.70 2.05
CA GLN A 112 13.54 9.62 1.49
C GLN A 112 14.40 8.46 0.95
N LEU A 113 15.57 8.74 0.36
CA LEU A 113 16.50 7.70 -0.06
C LEU A 113 16.99 6.88 1.15
N ILE A 114 17.33 7.53 2.26
CA ILE A 114 17.69 6.84 3.52
C ILE A 114 16.54 5.96 3.99
N TRP A 115 15.31 6.48 4.04
CA TRP A 115 14.14 5.68 4.39
C TRP A 115 13.85 4.54 3.41
N THR A 116 14.17 4.71 2.13
CA THR A 116 14.09 3.66 1.12
C THR A 116 15.06 2.54 1.47
N VAL A 117 16.31 2.88 1.79
CA VAL A 117 17.32 1.90 2.21
C VAL A 117 16.90 1.19 3.50
N ILE A 118 16.41 1.92 4.51
CA ILE A 118 15.95 1.33 5.78
C ILE A 118 14.76 0.39 5.56
N GLY A 119 13.71 0.85 4.86
CA GLY A 119 12.54 0.04 4.57
C GLY A 119 12.87 -1.21 3.76
N PHE A 120 13.75 -1.05 2.77
CA PHE A 120 14.24 -2.17 1.98
C PHE A 120 15.05 -3.16 2.82
N ALA A 121 15.95 -2.68 3.69
CA ALA A 121 16.70 -3.53 4.60
C ALA A 121 15.78 -4.33 5.54
N VAL A 122 14.70 -3.71 6.05
CA VAL A 122 13.66 -4.39 6.84
C VAL A 122 12.96 -5.48 6.00
N ALA A 123 12.68 -5.23 4.73
CA ALA A 123 12.12 -6.25 3.83
C ALA A 123 13.08 -7.43 3.62
N LEU A 124 14.37 -7.16 3.36
CA LEU A 124 15.38 -8.20 3.19
C LEU A 124 15.56 -9.03 4.47
N ALA A 125 15.62 -8.37 5.63
CA ALA A 125 15.69 -9.02 6.93
C ALA A 125 14.44 -9.88 7.21
N THR A 126 13.26 -9.37 6.86
CA THR A 126 12.00 -10.13 6.98
C THR A 126 12.05 -11.40 6.13
N LEU A 127 12.52 -11.31 4.88
CA LEU A 127 12.70 -12.49 4.03
C LEU A 127 13.73 -13.46 4.64
N ALA A 128 14.85 -12.98 5.17
CA ALA A 128 15.87 -13.86 5.75
C ALA A 128 15.38 -14.61 7.01
N VAL A 129 14.65 -13.92 7.89
CA VAL A 129 14.21 -14.41 9.20
C VAL A 129 12.90 -15.19 9.12
N LEU A 130 11.87 -14.63 8.46
CA LEU A 130 10.55 -15.24 8.34
C LEU A 130 10.53 -16.22 7.17
N ARG A 131 11.05 -17.43 7.38
CA ARG A 131 11.08 -18.48 6.34
C ARG A 131 9.73 -19.14 6.06
N ASP A 132 8.82 -19.11 7.02
CA ASP A 132 7.46 -19.63 6.90
C ASP A 132 6.49 -18.59 7.45
N HIS A 133 5.62 -18.08 6.59
CA HIS A 133 4.66 -17.04 6.94
C HIS A 133 3.64 -17.53 7.98
N ARG A 134 3.35 -18.83 8.04
CA ARG A 134 2.42 -19.43 9.00
C ARG A 134 2.87 -19.30 10.45
N ARG A 135 4.16 -19.02 10.70
CA ARG A 135 4.64 -18.71 12.06
C ARG A 135 3.93 -17.51 12.67
N LEU A 136 3.50 -16.55 11.85
CA LEU A 136 2.73 -15.39 12.31
C LEU A 136 1.39 -15.78 12.94
N GLN A 137 0.82 -16.93 12.55
CA GLN A 137 -0.44 -17.43 13.12
C GLN A 137 -0.33 -17.69 14.64
N ARG A 138 0.86 -18.02 15.14
CA ARG A 138 1.10 -18.24 16.59
C ARG A 138 1.07 -16.94 17.40
N TYR A 139 1.21 -15.81 16.74
CA TYR A 139 1.36 -14.50 17.36
C TYR A 139 0.16 -13.57 17.08
N ILE A 140 -0.98 -14.11 16.64
CA ILE A 140 -2.13 -13.29 16.22
C ILE A 140 -2.62 -12.35 17.34
N TYR A 141 -2.67 -12.83 18.58
CA TYR A 141 -3.10 -12.02 19.73
C TYR A 141 -2.03 -11.02 20.16
N LEU A 142 -0.73 -11.33 19.95
CA LEU A 142 0.35 -10.37 20.15
C LEU A 142 0.29 -9.27 19.09
N CYS A 143 0.07 -9.61 17.82
CA CYS A 143 -0.13 -8.65 16.75
C CYS A 143 -1.36 -7.77 17.00
N MET A 144 -2.46 -8.34 17.50
CA MET A 144 -3.66 -7.60 17.89
C MET A 144 -3.40 -6.64 19.05
N ALA A 145 -2.75 -7.11 20.13
CA ALA A 145 -2.42 -6.26 21.27
C ALA A 145 -1.47 -5.13 20.87
N ALA A 146 -0.41 -5.45 20.11
CA ALA A 146 0.52 -4.46 19.57
C ALA A 146 -0.18 -3.48 18.62
N ALA A 147 -1.10 -3.95 17.78
CA ALA A 147 -1.91 -3.10 16.90
C ALA A 147 -2.73 -2.08 17.70
N LEU A 148 -3.44 -2.52 18.73
CA LEU A 148 -4.25 -1.62 19.57
C LEU A 148 -3.38 -0.63 20.33
N VAL A 149 -2.26 -1.08 20.92
CA VAL A 149 -1.33 -0.19 21.62
C VAL A 149 -0.74 0.85 20.67
N LEU A 150 -0.26 0.44 19.50
CA LEU A 150 0.29 1.35 18.49
C LEU A 150 -0.76 2.30 17.94
N LEU A 151 -2.00 1.84 17.79
CA LEU A 151 -3.12 2.67 17.33
C LEU A 151 -3.51 3.72 18.37
N MET A 152 -3.46 3.41 19.67
CA MET A 152 -3.75 4.39 20.71
C MET A 152 -2.57 5.29 21.06
N ALA A 153 -1.34 4.88 20.71
CA ALA A 153 -0.11 5.57 21.09
C ALA A 153 -0.12 7.07 20.73
N PRO A 154 -0.51 7.53 19.52
CA PRO A 154 -0.52 8.96 19.18
C PRO A 154 -1.33 9.84 20.13
N ALA A 155 -2.38 9.30 20.76
CA ALA A 155 -3.20 10.06 21.71
C ALA A 155 -2.42 10.51 22.96
N PHE A 156 -1.33 9.80 23.30
CA PHE A 156 -0.49 10.06 24.47
C PHE A 156 0.72 10.96 24.19
N PHE A 157 0.98 11.32 22.93
CA PHE A 157 2.11 12.17 22.56
C PHE A 157 1.62 13.53 22.02
N PRO A 158 2.39 14.61 22.24
CA PRO A 158 2.16 15.87 21.53
C PRO A 158 2.49 15.66 20.05
N GLY A 159 1.50 15.77 19.16
CA GLY A 159 1.71 15.43 17.75
C GLY A 159 0.59 15.86 16.78
N ASP A 160 -0.30 16.74 17.21
CA ASP A 160 -1.42 17.23 16.41
C ASP A 160 -0.89 17.93 15.15
N THR A 161 -1.03 17.26 14.00
CA THR A 161 -0.56 17.78 12.72
C THR A 161 -1.74 17.91 11.76
N TYR A 162 -2.02 19.12 11.29
CA TYR A 162 -3.14 19.44 10.40
C TYR A 162 -4.52 18.97 10.95
N GLY A 163 -4.74 19.16 12.25
CA GLY A 163 -6.02 18.87 12.92
C GLY A 163 -6.26 17.41 13.32
N ALA A 164 -5.27 16.52 13.14
CA ALA A 164 -5.40 15.09 13.47
C ALA A 164 -4.18 14.56 14.26
N LYS A 165 -4.43 13.71 15.26
CA LYS A 165 -3.40 13.11 16.13
C LYS A 165 -2.98 11.76 15.58
N ARG A 166 -2.00 11.75 14.67
CA ARG A 166 -1.62 10.54 13.91
C ARG A 166 -0.14 10.18 13.99
N TRP A 167 0.67 11.06 14.54
CA TRP A 167 2.13 11.00 14.46
C TRP A 167 2.73 10.94 15.86
N ILE A 168 3.79 10.14 15.97
CA ILE A 168 4.66 10.11 17.13
C ILE A 168 6.02 10.67 16.70
N PHE A 169 6.46 11.72 17.37
CA PHE A 169 7.75 12.36 17.12
C PHE A 169 8.76 11.93 18.19
N ILE A 170 9.87 11.33 17.76
CA ILE A 170 10.98 10.90 18.62
C ILE A 170 12.26 11.54 18.08
N GLY A 171 12.61 12.73 18.60
CA GLY A 171 13.71 13.54 18.06
C GLY A 171 13.48 13.88 16.58
N PRO A 172 14.43 13.59 15.66
CA PRO A 172 14.28 13.87 14.23
C PRO A 172 13.38 12.86 13.50
N PHE A 173 12.96 11.79 14.17
CA PHE A 173 12.17 10.73 13.56
C PHE A 173 10.67 10.94 13.79
N SER A 174 9.89 10.81 12.72
CA SER A 174 8.43 10.80 12.76
C SER A 174 7.92 9.41 12.40
N LEU A 175 7.11 8.81 13.26
CA LEU A 175 6.49 7.50 13.04
C LEU A 175 4.97 7.66 12.97
N GLN A 176 4.37 7.12 11.91
CA GLN A 176 2.93 6.95 11.79
C GLN A 176 2.55 5.51 12.12
N PRO A 177 2.01 5.22 13.32
CA PRO A 177 1.75 3.84 13.76
C PRO A 177 0.74 3.11 12.86
N GLY A 178 -0.29 3.83 12.37
CA GLY A 178 -1.35 3.27 11.53
C GLY A 178 -0.85 2.50 10.31
N GLU A 179 0.32 2.85 9.77
CA GLU A 179 0.96 2.16 8.66
C GLU A 179 1.41 0.74 9.03
N PHE A 180 1.84 0.49 10.26
CA PHE A 180 2.20 -0.84 10.76
C PHE A 180 0.98 -1.60 11.29
N VAL A 181 0.05 -0.88 11.92
CA VAL A 181 -1.18 -1.44 12.46
C VAL A 181 -2.00 -2.13 11.35
N LYS A 182 -2.04 -1.59 10.13
CA LYS A 182 -2.75 -2.23 8.99
C LYS A 182 -2.26 -3.66 8.71
N ILE A 183 -0.95 -3.89 8.83
CA ILE A 183 -0.32 -5.20 8.61
C ILE A 183 -0.62 -6.13 9.80
N MET A 184 -0.50 -5.62 11.03
CA MET A 184 -0.77 -6.39 12.24
C MET A 184 -2.24 -6.84 12.34
N ILE A 185 -3.18 -5.97 11.98
CA ILE A 185 -4.60 -6.29 11.92
C ILE A 185 -4.87 -7.32 10.81
N ALA A 186 -4.24 -7.20 9.63
CA ALA A 186 -4.36 -8.21 8.58
C ALA A 186 -3.85 -9.59 9.06
N VAL A 187 -2.75 -9.65 9.81
CA VAL A 187 -2.25 -10.89 10.43
C VAL A 187 -3.27 -11.44 11.44
N PHE A 188 -3.79 -10.59 12.32
CA PHE A 188 -4.78 -11.00 13.32
C PHE A 188 -6.05 -11.55 12.65
N PHE A 189 -6.66 -10.80 11.72
CA PHE A 189 -7.87 -11.23 11.05
C PHE A 189 -7.65 -12.49 10.22
N ALA A 190 -6.52 -12.61 9.50
CA ALA A 190 -6.22 -13.82 8.73
C ALA A 190 -6.15 -15.06 9.64
N GLY A 191 -5.45 -14.94 10.77
CA GLY A 191 -5.30 -16.05 11.71
C GLY A 191 -6.60 -16.41 12.43
N TYR A 192 -7.33 -15.40 12.92
CA TYR A 192 -8.57 -15.62 13.65
C TYR A 192 -9.67 -16.18 12.74
N LEU A 193 -9.83 -15.62 11.54
CA LEU A 193 -10.86 -16.04 10.59
C LEU A 193 -10.62 -17.47 10.08
N VAL A 194 -9.37 -17.88 9.86
CA VAL A 194 -9.08 -19.27 9.44
C VAL A 194 -9.49 -20.30 10.47
N VAL A 195 -9.25 -20.01 11.76
CA VAL A 195 -9.59 -20.92 12.86
C VAL A 195 -11.10 -21.02 13.06
N HIS A 196 -11.83 -19.91 12.85
CA HIS A 196 -13.26 -19.83 13.12
C HIS A 196 -14.12 -19.86 11.85
N LYS A 197 -13.54 -20.09 10.67
CA LYS A 197 -14.23 -20.00 9.36
C LYS A 197 -15.51 -20.83 9.32
N ASP A 198 -15.46 -22.06 9.83
CA ASP A 198 -16.57 -23.01 9.72
C ASP A 198 -17.72 -22.56 10.62
N SER A 199 -17.40 -22.02 11.79
CA SER A 199 -18.40 -21.52 12.71
C SER A 199 -18.97 -20.14 12.31
N LEU A 200 -18.20 -19.32 11.60
CA LEU A 200 -18.65 -18.07 10.98
C LEU A 200 -19.47 -18.30 9.69
N ALA A 201 -19.20 -19.40 8.99
CA ALA A 201 -19.98 -19.86 7.84
C ALA A 201 -21.28 -20.57 8.25
N LEU A 202 -21.37 -21.08 9.49
CA LEU A 202 -22.60 -21.61 10.07
C LEU A 202 -23.53 -20.47 10.50
N THR A 203 -24.83 -20.67 10.30
CA THR A 203 -25.82 -19.59 10.32
C THR A 203 -26.46 -19.44 11.70
N GLY A 204 -26.48 -18.21 12.24
CA GLY A 204 -27.27 -17.83 13.41
C GLY A 204 -28.68 -17.31 13.04
N ARG A 205 -29.35 -16.66 13.99
CA ARG A 205 -30.75 -16.22 13.86
C ARG A 205 -30.96 -15.22 12.70
N LYS A 206 -32.07 -15.36 11.97
CA LYS A 206 -32.55 -14.35 11.01
C LYS A 206 -33.06 -13.13 11.79
N VAL A 207 -32.51 -11.95 11.50
CA VAL A 207 -33.02 -10.67 12.00
C VAL A 207 -33.18 -9.74 10.79
N LEU A 208 -34.38 -9.18 10.59
CA LEU A 208 -34.68 -8.24 9.49
C LEU A 208 -34.30 -8.76 8.08
N GLY A 209 -34.53 -10.05 7.81
CA GLY A 209 -34.19 -10.67 6.51
C GLY A 209 -32.70 -11.00 6.31
N VAL A 210 -31.81 -10.53 7.19
CA VAL A 210 -30.37 -10.80 7.19
C VAL A 210 -30.06 -11.91 8.19
N ARG A 211 -29.31 -12.94 7.76
CA ARG A 211 -28.91 -14.05 8.63
C ARG A 211 -27.64 -13.67 9.38
N LEU A 212 -27.76 -13.26 10.65
CA LEU A 212 -26.63 -12.90 11.48
C LEU A 212 -25.93 -14.17 12.00
N PRO A 213 -24.59 -14.29 11.94
CA PRO A 213 -23.89 -15.46 12.47
C PRO A 213 -23.92 -15.52 14.01
N PRO A 214 -23.49 -16.64 14.62
CA PRO A 214 -23.46 -16.79 16.07
C PRO A 214 -22.58 -15.70 16.72
N GLY A 215 -23.18 -14.87 17.56
CA GLY A 215 -22.53 -13.69 18.14
C GLY A 215 -21.25 -13.98 18.94
N ARG A 216 -21.08 -15.20 19.49
CA ARG A 216 -19.93 -15.54 20.34
C ARG A 216 -18.59 -15.60 19.60
N GLN A 217 -18.59 -15.91 18.30
CA GLN A 217 -17.36 -16.03 17.50
C GLN A 217 -17.07 -14.78 16.67
N LEU A 218 -18.11 -14.02 16.33
CA LEU A 218 -17.96 -12.68 15.76
C LEU A 218 -17.55 -11.64 16.81
N ALA A 219 -17.93 -11.83 18.08
CA ALA A 219 -17.74 -10.82 19.12
C ALA A 219 -16.29 -10.34 19.22
N PRO A 220 -15.24 -11.19 19.33
CA PRO A 220 -13.88 -10.69 19.46
C PRO A 220 -13.43 -9.87 18.24
N ILE A 221 -13.75 -10.35 17.03
CA ILE A 221 -13.43 -9.65 15.78
C ILE A 221 -14.13 -8.30 15.73
N LEU A 222 -15.45 -8.28 15.98
CA LEU A 222 -16.26 -7.08 15.92
C LEU A 222 -15.84 -6.09 17.01
N THR A 223 -15.52 -6.56 18.22
CA THR A 223 -15.01 -5.72 19.31
C THR A 223 -13.72 -5.03 18.89
N ILE A 224 -12.73 -5.77 18.38
CA ILE A 224 -11.44 -5.19 17.98
C ILE A 224 -11.63 -4.21 16.83
N TRP A 225 -12.48 -4.56 15.87
CA TRP A 225 -12.81 -3.69 14.75
C TRP A 225 -13.51 -2.40 15.21
N VAL A 226 -14.55 -2.48 16.05
CA VAL A 226 -15.24 -1.31 16.61
C VAL A 226 -14.27 -0.45 17.42
N VAL A 227 -13.48 -1.06 18.32
CA VAL A 227 -12.48 -0.33 19.12
C VAL A 227 -11.48 0.38 18.22
N SER A 228 -10.97 -0.30 17.20
CA SER A 228 -10.02 0.30 16.25
C SER A 228 -10.64 1.47 15.50
N LEU A 229 -11.89 1.35 15.04
CA LEU A 229 -12.60 2.43 14.37
C LEU A 229 -12.88 3.61 15.30
N LEU A 230 -13.31 3.35 16.53
CA LEU A 230 -13.55 4.41 17.52
C LEU A 230 -12.29 5.21 17.80
N VAL A 231 -11.16 4.54 18.04
CA VAL A 231 -9.86 5.20 18.24
C VAL A 231 -9.53 6.08 17.01
N LEU A 232 -9.68 5.57 15.80
CA LEU A 232 -9.39 6.34 14.58
C LEU A 232 -10.31 7.54 14.35
N VAL A 233 -11.58 7.44 14.78
CA VAL A 233 -12.52 8.57 14.76
C VAL A 233 -12.07 9.64 15.75
N PHE A 234 -11.65 9.26 16.96
CA PHE A 234 -11.08 10.20 17.93
C PHE A 234 -9.77 10.85 17.47
N GLU A 235 -8.95 10.12 16.72
CA GLU A 235 -7.74 10.66 16.07
C GLU A 235 -8.03 11.55 14.86
N ARG A 236 -9.30 11.60 14.40
CA ARG A 236 -9.75 12.27 13.18
C ARG A 236 -9.04 11.76 11.91
N ASP A 237 -8.69 10.47 11.87
CA ASP A 237 -8.02 9.83 10.73
C ASP A 237 -9.00 9.00 9.87
N LEU A 238 -9.76 9.71 9.03
CA LEU A 238 -10.71 9.09 8.10
C LEU A 238 -10.05 8.18 7.05
N GLY A 239 -8.81 8.49 6.67
CA GLY A 239 -8.12 7.69 5.68
C GLY A 239 -7.81 6.29 6.20
N THR A 240 -7.26 6.21 7.43
CA THR A 240 -7.00 4.91 8.06
C THR A 240 -8.28 4.17 8.36
N SER A 241 -9.32 4.87 8.85
CA SER A 241 -10.58 4.21 9.22
C SER A 241 -11.24 3.56 8.01
N LEU A 242 -11.25 4.23 6.85
CA LEU A 242 -11.78 3.67 5.60
C LEU A 242 -10.96 2.46 5.11
N ILE A 243 -9.63 2.52 5.22
CA ILE A 243 -8.75 1.39 4.86
C ILE A 243 -9.00 0.20 5.79
N PHE A 244 -9.09 0.41 7.10
CA PHE A 244 -9.29 -0.66 8.09
C PHE A 244 -10.68 -1.26 7.97
N PHE A 245 -11.69 -0.41 7.77
CA PHE A 245 -13.06 -0.82 7.49
C PHE A 245 -13.12 -1.69 6.23
N GLY A 246 -12.57 -1.20 5.12
CA GLY A 246 -12.57 -1.92 3.85
C GLY A 246 -11.80 -3.24 3.95
N LEU A 247 -10.63 -3.23 4.60
CA LEU A 247 -9.83 -4.43 4.87
C LEU A 247 -10.67 -5.49 5.60
N PHE A 248 -11.36 -5.06 6.67
CA PHE A 248 -12.22 -5.94 7.45
C PHE A 248 -13.34 -6.56 6.61
N VAL A 249 -14.08 -5.74 5.85
CA VAL A 249 -15.18 -6.20 4.99
C VAL A 249 -14.67 -7.18 3.92
N VAL A 250 -13.55 -6.87 3.27
CA VAL A 250 -12.94 -7.74 2.25
C VAL A 250 -12.52 -9.08 2.86
N MET A 251 -11.85 -9.07 4.01
CA MET A 251 -11.40 -10.31 4.67
C MET A 251 -12.58 -11.16 5.16
N LEU A 252 -13.63 -10.54 5.71
CA LEU A 252 -14.86 -11.25 6.06
C LEU A 252 -15.54 -11.87 4.84
N TYR A 253 -15.66 -11.11 3.75
CA TYR A 253 -16.24 -11.61 2.51
C TYR A 253 -15.47 -12.82 1.99
N VAL A 254 -14.14 -12.75 1.95
CA VAL A 254 -13.30 -13.83 1.43
C VAL A 254 -13.32 -15.05 2.36
N ALA A 255 -13.34 -14.83 3.68
CA ALA A 255 -13.39 -15.93 4.66
C ALA A 255 -14.75 -16.64 4.70
N THR A 256 -15.85 -15.92 4.48
CA THR A 256 -17.21 -16.47 4.63
C THR A 256 -17.91 -16.77 3.29
N GLN A 257 -17.39 -16.23 2.18
CA GLN A 257 -17.96 -16.31 0.83
C GLN A 257 -19.39 -15.75 0.70
N ARG A 258 -19.81 -14.87 1.62
CA ARG A 258 -21.18 -14.31 1.64
C ARG A 258 -21.20 -12.86 1.17
N THR A 259 -21.89 -12.61 0.06
CA THR A 259 -22.08 -11.25 -0.51
C THR A 259 -22.82 -10.30 0.43
N SER A 260 -23.62 -10.83 1.36
CA SER A 260 -24.30 -10.03 2.38
C SER A 260 -23.35 -9.14 3.17
N TRP A 261 -22.11 -9.59 3.43
CA TRP A 261 -21.12 -8.78 4.14
C TRP A 261 -20.65 -7.56 3.36
N ILE A 262 -20.55 -7.68 2.04
CA ILE A 262 -20.22 -6.53 1.19
C ILE A 262 -21.37 -5.53 1.24
N LEU A 263 -22.62 -5.99 1.08
CA LEU A 263 -23.79 -5.11 1.10
C LEU A 263 -23.94 -4.41 2.46
N THR A 264 -23.86 -5.17 3.57
CA THR A 264 -23.88 -4.60 4.92
C THR A 264 -22.69 -3.66 5.14
N GLY A 265 -21.51 -4.00 4.63
CA GLY A 265 -20.33 -3.15 4.65
C GLY A 265 -20.57 -1.80 3.95
N ILE A 266 -21.13 -1.82 2.73
CA ILE A 266 -21.44 -0.59 1.98
C ILE A 266 -22.45 0.28 2.75
N VAL A 267 -23.52 -0.33 3.28
CA VAL A 267 -24.53 0.38 4.07
C VAL A 267 -23.92 0.98 5.33
N MET A 268 -23.07 0.23 6.06
CA MET A 268 -22.39 0.74 7.24
C MET A 268 -21.37 1.84 6.90
N ALA A 269 -20.65 1.72 5.79
CA ALA A 269 -19.73 2.76 5.34
C ALA A 269 -20.46 4.06 4.99
N ALA A 270 -21.58 3.97 4.27
CA ALA A 270 -22.40 5.12 3.93
C ALA A 270 -23.01 5.78 5.18
N ALA A 271 -23.55 4.97 6.10
CA ALA A 271 -24.07 5.46 7.37
C ALA A 271 -22.98 6.12 8.24
N GLY A 272 -21.82 5.49 8.36
CA GLY A 272 -20.67 6.03 9.08
C GLY A 272 -20.15 7.33 8.47
N ALA A 273 -20.03 7.39 7.14
CA ALA A 273 -19.63 8.60 6.43
C ALA A 273 -20.64 9.75 6.63
N PHE A 274 -21.94 9.45 6.62
CA PHE A 274 -22.99 10.43 6.90
C PHE A 274 -22.93 10.96 8.34
N VAL A 275 -22.82 10.06 9.33
CA VAL A 275 -22.75 10.43 10.76
C VAL A 275 -21.50 11.26 11.04
N VAL A 276 -20.32 10.79 10.62
CA VAL A 276 -19.07 11.51 10.88
C VAL A 276 -18.98 12.80 10.07
N GLY A 277 -19.47 12.80 8.83
CA GLY A 277 -19.51 13.98 7.96
C GLY A 277 -20.46 15.09 8.45
N SER A 278 -21.48 14.74 9.23
CA SER A 278 -22.41 15.70 9.82
C SER A 278 -22.01 16.16 11.23
N THR A 279 -21.28 15.33 11.99
CA THR A 279 -20.96 15.61 13.40
C THR A 279 -19.56 16.17 13.63
N GLU A 280 -18.54 15.77 12.85
CA GLU A 280 -17.15 16.19 13.06
C GLU A 280 -16.78 17.42 12.22
N PRO A 281 -16.46 18.58 12.82
CA PRO A 281 -16.21 19.83 12.09
C PRO A 281 -15.05 19.73 11.09
N HIS A 282 -13.98 19.01 11.45
CA HIS A 282 -12.81 18.82 10.58
C HIS A 282 -13.16 18.04 9.31
N VAL A 283 -14.04 17.05 9.43
CA VAL A 283 -14.50 16.23 8.30
C VAL A 283 -15.45 17.04 7.43
N LYS A 284 -16.38 17.77 8.06
CA LYS A 284 -17.31 18.65 7.35
C LYS A 284 -16.57 19.66 6.48
N GLY A 285 -15.49 20.29 6.98
CA GLY A 285 -14.67 21.20 6.19
C GLY A 285 -14.06 20.56 4.93
N ARG A 286 -13.63 19.29 5.03
CA ARG A 286 -13.12 18.52 3.88
C ARG A 286 -14.20 18.16 2.87
N ILE A 287 -15.42 17.87 3.34
CA ILE A 287 -16.58 17.62 2.47
C ILE A 287 -16.98 18.90 1.74
N VAL A 288 -17.02 20.05 2.43
CA VAL A 288 -17.31 21.35 1.81
C VAL A 288 -16.26 21.69 0.75
N ALA A 289 -14.97 21.52 1.06
CA ALA A 289 -13.88 21.72 0.10
C ALA A 289 -13.93 20.76 -1.10
N TRP A 290 -14.48 19.56 -0.91
CA TRP A 290 -14.67 18.60 -1.98
C TRP A 290 -15.87 18.94 -2.88
N LEU A 291 -17.00 19.36 -2.31
CA LEU A 291 -18.20 19.73 -3.07
C LEU A 291 -18.04 21.08 -3.79
N HIS A 292 -17.29 22.00 -3.19
CA HIS A 292 -17.11 23.38 -3.65
C HIS A 292 -15.61 23.74 -3.78
N PRO A 293 -14.83 23.03 -4.62
CA PRO A 293 -13.38 23.20 -4.66
C PRO A 293 -12.97 24.60 -5.12
N PHE A 294 -13.70 25.19 -6.08
CA PHE A 294 -13.36 26.50 -6.67
C PHE A 294 -13.86 27.71 -5.88
N ASP A 295 -14.77 27.50 -4.92
CA ASP A 295 -15.36 28.60 -4.14
C ASP A 295 -14.33 29.30 -3.26
N ILE A 296 -13.13 28.72 -3.08
CA ILE A 296 -12.02 29.31 -2.34
C ILE A 296 -11.51 30.60 -3.00
N TYR A 297 -11.72 30.74 -4.32
CA TYR A 297 -11.36 31.92 -5.09
C TYR A 297 -12.46 33.00 -5.11
N LEU A 298 -13.62 32.74 -4.52
CA LEU A 298 -14.65 33.76 -4.33
C LEU A 298 -14.20 34.79 -3.27
N PRO A 299 -14.79 36.01 -3.29
CA PRO A 299 -14.64 36.96 -2.19
C PRO A 299 -14.98 36.31 -0.84
N PRO A 300 -14.26 36.61 0.26
CA PRO A 300 -14.43 35.96 1.56
C PRO A 300 -15.88 35.91 2.05
N GLU A 301 -16.67 36.94 1.74
CA GLU A 301 -18.07 37.10 2.16
C GLU A 301 -19.01 36.11 1.48
N ARG A 302 -18.58 35.51 0.36
CA ARG A 302 -19.37 34.55 -0.45
C ARG A 302 -18.90 33.11 -0.28
N ARG A 303 -17.86 32.85 0.52
CA ARG A 303 -17.31 31.50 0.70
C ARG A 303 -18.23 30.67 1.61
N PRO A 304 -18.50 29.40 1.28
CA PRO A 304 -19.22 28.53 2.18
C PRO A 304 -18.43 28.37 3.50
N PRO A 305 -19.12 28.35 4.66
CA PRO A 305 -18.46 28.23 5.95
C PRO A 305 -17.74 26.87 6.07
N GLY A 306 -16.50 26.90 6.57
CA GLY A 306 -15.65 25.71 6.70
C GLY A 306 -14.77 25.41 5.48
N LEU A 307 -14.83 26.23 4.43
CA LEU A 307 -13.90 26.14 3.30
C LEU A 307 -12.53 26.72 3.69
N ILE A 308 -11.55 25.83 3.87
CA ILE A 308 -10.23 26.15 4.47
C ILE A 308 -9.04 25.76 3.61
N SER A 309 -9.25 25.17 2.43
CA SER A 309 -8.17 24.64 1.58
C SER A 309 -8.45 24.88 0.10
N ASP A 310 -7.43 25.35 -0.61
CA ASP A 310 -7.38 25.50 -2.06
C ASP A 310 -6.83 24.26 -2.78
N GLN A 311 -6.30 23.29 -2.03
CA GLN A 311 -5.57 22.15 -2.57
C GLN A 311 -6.40 21.30 -3.54
N ALA A 312 -7.70 21.15 -3.28
CA ALA A 312 -8.60 20.43 -4.18
C ALA A 312 -8.74 21.11 -5.55
N ALA A 313 -8.89 22.44 -5.58
CA ALA A 313 -8.93 23.18 -6.85
C ALA A 313 -7.57 23.19 -7.56
N GLN A 314 -6.48 23.36 -6.81
CA GLN A 314 -5.12 23.32 -7.37
C GLN A 314 -4.79 21.96 -8.00
N ALA A 315 -5.25 20.86 -7.39
CA ALA A 315 -5.15 19.53 -7.98
C ALA A 315 -5.87 19.43 -9.33
N LEU A 316 -7.11 19.93 -9.41
CA LEU A 316 -7.87 19.95 -10.66
C LEU A 316 -7.20 20.81 -11.74
N PHE A 317 -6.66 21.98 -11.38
CA PHE A 317 -5.88 22.80 -12.32
C PHE A 317 -4.61 22.10 -12.81
N SER A 318 -3.89 21.41 -11.92
CA SER A 318 -2.69 20.63 -12.26
C SER A 318 -3.00 19.50 -13.25
N PHE A 319 -4.13 18.81 -13.06
CA PHE A 319 -4.58 17.80 -14.01
C PHE A 319 -5.00 18.41 -15.35
N GLY A 320 -5.63 19.59 -15.31
CA GLY A 320 -5.99 20.35 -16.51
C GLY A 320 -4.78 20.81 -17.32
N SER A 321 -3.72 21.30 -16.66
CA SER A 321 -2.51 21.79 -17.33
C SER A 321 -1.67 20.66 -17.95
N GLY A 322 -1.68 19.48 -17.36
CA GLY A 322 -0.93 18.33 -17.86
C GLY A 322 -1.48 17.70 -19.15
N GLY A 323 -2.78 17.83 -19.42
CA GLY A 323 -3.40 17.24 -20.61
C GLY A 323 -3.10 15.74 -20.77
N MET A 324 -2.93 15.28 -22.00
CA MET A 324 -2.75 13.84 -22.29
C MET A 324 -1.32 13.33 -21.97
N THR A 325 -0.29 14.11 -22.26
CA THR A 325 1.12 13.69 -22.24
C THR A 325 1.98 14.41 -21.21
N GLY A 326 1.42 15.39 -20.50
CA GLY A 326 2.13 16.18 -19.50
C GLY A 326 2.79 17.41 -20.10
N THR A 327 3.13 18.34 -19.23
CA THR A 327 3.97 19.52 -19.53
C THR A 327 5.45 19.16 -19.70
N GLY A 328 5.84 17.96 -19.26
CA GLY A 328 7.20 17.44 -19.23
C GLY A 328 7.77 17.40 -17.82
N LEU A 329 8.39 16.28 -17.46
CA LEU A 329 9.11 16.12 -16.18
C LEU A 329 10.16 17.22 -16.07
N GLY A 330 10.07 18.05 -15.03
CA GLY A 330 10.93 19.22 -14.98
C GLY A 330 10.27 20.56 -15.33
N ARG A 331 8.98 20.58 -15.71
CA ARG A 331 8.33 21.79 -16.24
C ARG A 331 6.99 22.18 -15.59
N GLY A 332 6.51 21.45 -14.57
CA GLY A 332 5.30 21.79 -13.83
C GLY A 332 5.47 22.91 -12.80
N HIS A 333 4.35 23.30 -12.17
CA HIS A 333 4.24 24.34 -11.15
C HIS A 333 3.83 23.77 -9.78
N PRO A 334 4.65 22.90 -9.17
CA PRO A 334 4.28 22.20 -7.94
C PRO A 334 4.17 23.10 -6.69
N GLU A 335 4.62 24.35 -6.77
CA GLU A 335 4.44 25.37 -5.75
C GLU A 335 2.99 25.77 -5.55
N LEU A 336 2.13 25.62 -6.56
CA LEU A 336 0.71 26.00 -6.50
C LEU A 336 -0.09 25.11 -5.55
N VAL A 337 0.36 23.88 -5.33
CA VAL A 337 -0.27 22.92 -4.40
C VAL A 337 0.15 23.17 -2.94
N GLY A 338 1.04 24.14 -2.70
CA GLY A 338 1.51 24.49 -1.36
C GLY A 338 2.35 23.37 -0.73
N PHE A 339 2.31 23.22 0.60
CA PHE A 339 3.13 22.24 1.31
C PHE A 339 2.81 20.77 0.98
N ALA A 340 1.65 20.49 0.41
CA ALA A 340 1.10 19.14 0.28
C ALA A 340 1.57 18.38 -0.97
N GLY A 341 2.18 19.06 -1.95
CA GLY A 341 2.64 18.42 -3.19
C GLY A 341 3.73 17.37 -2.96
N ARG A 342 4.47 17.43 -1.84
CA ARG A 342 5.44 16.38 -1.45
C ARG A 342 4.81 15.21 -0.69
N SER A 343 3.59 15.34 -0.18
CA SER A 343 2.89 14.33 0.62
C SER A 343 1.80 13.63 -0.19
N ASP A 344 0.55 13.81 0.22
CA ASP A 344 -0.68 13.24 -0.33
C ASP A 344 -1.03 13.75 -1.73
N PHE A 345 -0.50 14.89 -2.17
CA PHE A 345 -0.76 15.45 -3.50
C PHE A 345 0.32 15.18 -4.55
N ILE A 346 1.30 14.29 -4.29
CA ILE A 346 2.34 13.98 -5.30
C ILE A 346 1.76 13.50 -6.65
N LEU A 347 0.55 12.95 -6.63
CA LEU A 347 -0.16 12.52 -7.82
C LEU A 347 -0.56 13.70 -8.74
N THR A 348 -0.71 14.92 -8.23
CA THR A 348 -0.93 16.10 -9.07
C THR A 348 0.30 16.43 -9.89
N THR A 349 1.51 16.25 -9.34
CA THR A 349 2.76 16.40 -10.10
C THR A 349 2.88 15.35 -11.19
N VAL A 350 2.47 14.10 -10.93
CA VAL A 350 2.39 13.06 -11.98
C VAL A 350 1.42 13.50 -13.08
N GLY A 351 0.24 13.98 -12.71
CA GLY A 351 -0.76 14.43 -13.67
C GLY A 351 -0.34 15.66 -14.48
N GLU A 352 0.32 16.63 -13.86
CA GLU A 352 0.79 17.85 -14.50
C GLU A 352 2.00 17.57 -15.41
N GLU A 353 3.03 16.91 -14.89
CA GLU A 353 4.30 16.77 -15.61
C GLU A 353 4.33 15.56 -16.56
N LEU A 354 3.61 14.49 -16.25
CA LEU A 354 3.54 13.27 -17.07
C LEU A 354 2.17 13.05 -17.75
N GLY A 355 1.20 13.91 -17.46
CA GLY A 355 -0.12 13.87 -18.08
C GLY A 355 -0.99 12.71 -17.63
N LEU A 356 -2.13 12.56 -18.31
CA LEU A 356 -3.01 11.41 -18.16
C LEU A 356 -2.26 10.08 -18.43
N ALA A 357 -1.36 10.04 -19.41
CA ALA A 357 -0.58 8.85 -19.72
C ALA A 357 0.28 8.39 -18.53
N GLY A 358 0.99 9.32 -17.88
CA GLY A 358 1.78 9.03 -16.69
C GLY A 358 0.92 8.60 -15.50
N MET A 359 -0.21 9.26 -15.29
CA MET A 359 -1.20 8.89 -14.27
C MET A 359 -1.69 7.45 -14.44
N MET A 360 -2.11 7.10 -15.66
CA MET A 360 -2.59 5.76 -15.98
C MET A 360 -1.48 4.71 -15.83
N ALA A 361 -0.24 5.04 -16.21
CA ALA A 361 0.90 4.15 -16.00
C ALA A 361 1.14 3.87 -14.51
N VAL A 362 1.14 4.91 -13.66
CA VAL A 362 1.30 4.75 -12.20
C VAL A 362 0.17 3.93 -11.59
N LEU A 363 -1.09 4.22 -11.95
CA LEU A 363 -2.24 3.45 -11.48
C LEU A 363 -2.20 1.99 -11.97
N ALA A 364 -1.74 1.74 -13.20
CA ALA A 364 -1.55 0.39 -13.72
C ALA A 364 -0.46 -0.37 -12.95
N LEU A 365 0.64 0.28 -12.54
CA LEU A 365 1.66 -0.34 -11.69
C LEU A 365 1.09 -0.78 -10.33
N TYR A 366 0.27 0.05 -9.68
CA TYR A 366 -0.43 -0.36 -8.46
C TYR A 366 -1.43 -1.49 -8.70
N ALA A 367 -2.22 -1.41 -9.77
CA ALA A 367 -3.18 -2.44 -10.13
C ALA A 367 -2.49 -3.80 -10.36
N LEU A 368 -1.36 -3.80 -11.08
CA LEU A 368 -0.52 -4.98 -11.26
C LEU A 368 0.03 -5.48 -9.93
N LEU A 369 0.53 -4.61 -9.06
CA LEU A 369 1.06 -5.01 -7.76
C LEU A 369 -0.01 -5.65 -6.86
N VAL A 370 -1.22 -5.06 -6.81
CA VAL A 370 -2.39 -5.62 -6.13
C VAL A 370 -2.78 -6.96 -6.75
N GLN A 371 -2.85 -7.05 -8.07
CA GLN A 371 -3.15 -8.29 -8.80
C GLN A 371 -2.16 -9.40 -8.46
N ARG A 372 -0.87 -9.08 -8.33
CA ARG A 372 0.17 -10.03 -7.93
C ARG A 372 0.02 -10.47 -6.46
N GLY A 373 -0.38 -9.57 -5.58
CA GLY A 373 -0.74 -9.92 -4.19
C GLY A 373 -1.93 -10.88 -4.12
N LEU A 374 -2.98 -10.65 -4.91
CA LEU A 374 -4.13 -11.55 -5.01
C LEU A 374 -3.75 -12.89 -5.66
N ARG A 375 -2.87 -12.89 -6.67
CA ARG A 375 -2.32 -14.12 -7.25
C ARG A 375 -1.56 -14.93 -6.20
N ALA A 376 -0.78 -14.28 -5.33
CA ALA A 376 -0.12 -14.96 -4.22
C ALA A 376 -1.13 -15.61 -3.24
N ALA A 377 -2.27 -14.97 -3.00
CA ALA A 377 -3.36 -15.55 -2.21
C ALA A 377 -3.98 -16.79 -2.86
N LEU A 378 -4.19 -16.76 -4.19
CA LEU A 378 -4.72 -17.90 -4.95
C LEU A 378 -3.75 -19.07 -4.98
N ALA A 379 -2.43 -18.79 -5.04
CA ALA A 379 -1.38 -19.81 -5.03
C ALA A 379 -1.11 -20.40 -3.64
N ALA A 380 -1.60 -19.78 -2.56
CA ALA A 380 -1.38 -20.26 -1.20
C ALA A 380 -2.26 -21.49 -0.91
N HIS A 381 -1.65 -22.57 -0.42
CA HIS A 381 -2.33 -23.83 -0.09
C HIS A 381 -2.93 -23.82 1.33
N ASP A 382 -2.44 -22.95 2.23
CA ASP A 382 -2.99 -22.78 3.57
C ASP A 382 -3.96 -21.58 3.65
N GLY A 383 -4.99 -21.72 4.49
CA GLY A 383 -6.00 -20.68 4.65
C GLY A 383 -5.44 -19.37 5.20
N PHE A 384 -4.38 -19.43 6.03
CA PHE A 384 -3.79 -18.24 6.64
C PHE A 384 -3.07 -17.39 5.60
N GLY A 385 -2.19 -17.98 4.80
CA GLY A 385 -1.50 -17.33 3.69
C GLY A 385 -2.49 -16.74 2.68
N LYS A 386 -3.57 -17.48 2.36
CA LYS A 386 -4.63 -17.00 1.46
C LYS A 386 -5.32 -15.74 1.99
N LEU A 387 -5.79 -15.74 3.25
CA LEU A 387 -6.42 -14.56 3.83
C LEU A 387 -5.44 -13.41 4.06
N LEU A 388 -4.21 -13.71 4.49
CA LEU A 388 -3.20 -12.69 4.75
C LEU A 388 -2.80 -11.96 3.46
N ALA A 389 -2.47 -12.69 2.39
CA ALA A 389 -2.12 -12.08 1.11
C ALA A 389 -3.30 -11.27 0.53
N THR A 390 -4.54 -11.77 0.68
CA THR A 390 -5.74 -11.04 0.28
C THR A 390 -5.90 -9.74 1.08
N GLY A 391 -5.73 -9.80 2.40
CA GLY A 391 -5.79 -8.62 3.26
C GLY A 391 -4.72 -7.58 2.94
N LEU A 392 -3.47 -8.00 2.75
CA LEU A 392 -2.38 -7.08 2.39
C LEU A 392 -2.59 -6.44 1.01
N ALA A 393 -3.02 -7.23 0.01
CA ALA A 393 -3.34 -6.71 -1.32
C ALA A 393 -4.54 -5.74 -1.29
N ALA A 394 -5.58 -6.06 -0.52
CA ALA A 394 -6.73 -5.20 -0.32
C ALA A 394 -6.37 -3.90 0.41
N ALA A 395 -5.54 -3.96 1.45
CA ALA A 395 -5.06 -2.78 2.16
C ALA A 395 -4.29 -1.83 1.23
N LEU A 396 -3.43 -2.38 0.36
CA LEU A 396 -2.72 -1.59 -0.66
C LEU A 396 -3.70 -0.97 -1.66
N ALA A 397 -4.65 -1.75 -2.19
CA ALA A 397 -5.64 -1.28 -3.14
C ALA A 397 -6.52 -0.17 -2.56
N LEU A 398 -7.00 -0.36 -1.33
CA LEU A 398 -7.80 0.63 -0.61
C LEU A 398 -7.00 1.90 -0.33
N GLN A 399 -5.73 1.78 0.06
CA GLN A 399 -4.90 2.97 0.28
C GLN A 399 -4.69 3.76 -1.02
N VAL A 400 -4.39 3.08 -2.13
CA VAL A 400 -4.25 3.74 -3.44
C VAL A 400 -5.57 4.39 -3.85
N PHE A 401 -6.70 3.70 -3.69
CA PHE A 401 -8.03 4.25 -3.99
C PHE A 401 -8.34 5.48 -3.13
N VAL A 402 -8.10 5.41 -1.83
CA VAL A 402 -8.41 6.49 -0.89
C VAL A 402 -7.57 7.75 -1.15
N VAL A 403 -6.30 7.58 -1.52
CA VAL A 403 -5.41 8.70 -1.83
C VAL A 403 -5.71 9.26 -3.21
N ALA A 404 -5.67 8.41 -4.25
CA ALA A 404 -5.89 8.83 -5.62
C ALA A 404 -7.30 9.42 -5.80
N GLY A 405 -8.32 8.77 -5.24
CA GLY A 405 -9.70 9.26 -5.28
C GLY A 405 -9.89 10.58 -4.54
N GLY A 406 -9.14 10.83 -3.46
CA GLY A 406 -9.14 12.12 -2.77
C GLY A 406 -8.57 13.22 -3.66
N VAL A 407 -7.39 12.99 -4.25
CA VAL A 407 -6.69 14.00 -5.07
C VAL A 407 -7.42 14.29 -6.37
N THR A 408 -8.05 13.28 -7.00
CA THR A 408 -8.82 13.46 -8.24
C THR A 408 -10.23 14.01 -8.01
N GLY A 409 -10.66 14.17 -6.76
CA GLY A 409 -12.00 14.67 -6.42
C GLY A 409 -13.12 13.63 -6.51
N LEU A 410 -12.79 12.33 -6.58
CA LEU A 410 -13.79 11.25 -6.53
C LEU A 410 -14.39 11.08 -5.13
N ILE A 411 -13.59 11.29 -4.08
CA ILE A 411 -14.00 11.27 -2.67
C ILE A 411 -13.38 12.46 -1.93
N PRO A 412 -13.86 12.81 -0.72
CA PRO A 412 -13.22 13.85 0.09
C PRO A 412 -11.76 13.53 0.43
N LEU A 413 -10.94 14.58 0.57
CA LEU A 413 -9.52 14.47 0.90
C LEU A 413 -9.30 13.79 2.27
N THR A 414 -8.46 12.77 2.31
CA THR A 414 -8.18 12.00 3.54
C THR A 414 -6.83 12.33 4.17
N GLY A 415 -5.88 12.89 3.43
CA GLY A 415 -4.57 13.27 3.96
C GLY A 415 -3.65 12.08 4.20
N LYS A 416 -3.70 11.08 3.30
CA LYS A 416 -2.88 9.87 3.33
C LYS A 416 -1.82 9.89 2.25
N ALA A 417 -0.63 9.37 2.57
CA ALA A 417 0.46 9.27 1.63
C ALA A 417 0.22 8.11 0.65
N LEU A 418 0.51 8.34 -0.63
CA LEU A 418 0.48 7.29 -1.65
C LEU A 418 1.65 6.31 -1.41
N PRO A 419 1.40 4.98 -1.33
CA PRO A 419 2.44 4.00 -0.99
C PRO A 419 3.65 4.08 -1.94
N PHE A 420 4.88 4.07 -1.43
CA PHE A 420 6.14 4.16 -2.21
C PHE A 420 6.42 5.49 -2.93
N LEU A 421 5.39 6.15 -3.48
CA LEU A 421 5.58 7.36 -4.30
C LEU A 421 5.75 8.62 -3.44
N ALA A 422 4.88 8.82 -2.45
CA ALA A 422 4.85 10.03 -1.63
C ALA A 422 5.95 10.05 -0.54
N LYS A 423 6.29 11.26 -0.05
CA LYS A 423 7.17 11.41 1.11
C LYS A 423 6.54 10.77 2.34
N GLY A 424 7.26 9.87 3.00
CA GLY A 424 6.78 9.22 4.22
C GLY A 424 7.67 8.07 4.67
N GLY A 425 8.59 8.36 5.59
CA GLY A 425 9.59 7.39 6.04
C GLY A 425 8.99 6.11 6.66
N SER A 426 8.15 6.26 7.69
CA SER A 426 7.51 5.11 8.34
C SER A 426 6.54 4.35 7.42
N SER A 427 5.83 5.05 6.54
CA SER A 427 4.96 4.41 5.54
C SER A 427 5.78 3.56 4.57
N LEU A 428 6.93 4.07 4.11
CA LEU A 428 7.82 3.33 3.22
C LEU A 428 8.34 2.03 3.86
N VAL A 429 8.74 2.09 5.13
CA VAL A 429 9.15 0.89 5.89
C VAL A 429 8.02 -0.12 5.99
N ALA A 430 6.81 0.32 6.36
CA ALA A 430 5.65 -0.56 6.45
C ALA A 430 5.27 -1.17 5.09
N ASN A 431 5.30 -0.38 4.02
CA ASN A 431 4.97 -0.89 2.67
C ASN A 431 6.02 -1.89 2.18
N TRP A 432 7.31 -1.69 2.45
CA TRP A 432 8.34 -2.69 2.15
C TRP A 432 8.19 -3.98 2.99
N LEU A 433 7.80 -3.86 4.27
CA LEU A 433 7.45 -5.02 5.10
C LEU A 433 6.26 -5.79 4.50
N MET A 434 5.22 -5.09 4.05
CA MET A 434 4.08 -5.69 3.36
C MET A 434 4.50 -6.45 2.09
N ILE A 435 5.40 -5.87 1.29
CA ILE A 435 5.96 -6.52 0.09
C ILE A 435 6.75 -7.78 0.44
N ALA A 436 7.58 -7.74 1.49
CA ALA A 436 8.31 -8.92 1.94
C ALA A 436 7.36 -10.07 2.33
N LEU A 437 6.25 -9.77 3.01
CA LEU A 437 5.23 -10.77 3.35
C LEU A 437 4.55 -11.35 2.10
N LEU A 438 4.20 -10.51 1.12
CA LEU A 438 3.62 -10.98 -0.15
C LEU A 438 4.59 -11.86 -0.95
N ILE A 439 5.87 -11.48 -1.04
CA ILE A 439 6.93 -12.30 -1.66
C ILE A 439 7.05 -13.65 -0.94
N ARG A 440 7.04 -13.64 0.39
CA ARG A 440 7.15 -14.87 1.21
C ARG A 440 5.96 -15.81 1.00
N ILE A 441 4.74 -15.28 0.93
CA ILE A 441 3.52 -16.09 0.67
C ILE A 441 3.56 -16.63 -0.76
N SER A 442 3.92 -15.80 -1.73
CA SER A 442 4.06 -16.21 -3.14
C SER A 442 5.08 -17.34 -3.33
N ASP A 443 6.27 -17.23 -2.71
CA ASP A 443 7.29 -18.30 -2.74
C ASP A 443 6.80 -19.60 -2.11
N SER A 444 6.06 -19.52 -1.00
CA SER A 444 5.53 -20.70 -0.31
C SER A 444 4.51 -21.43 -1.19
N GLY A 445 3.59 -20.69 -1.82
CA GLY A 445 2.56 -21.25 -2.69
C GLY A 445 3.12 -21.87 -3.98
N GLU A 446 3.99 -21.14 -4.69
CA GLU A 446 4.55 -21.61 -5.96
C GLU A 446 5.51 -22.80 -5.76
N ARG A 447 6.27 -22.85 -4.65
CA ARG A 447 7.12 -24.00 -4.33
C ARG A 447 6.32 -25.30 -4.15
N GLN A 448 5.18 -25.23 -3.47
CA GLN A 448 4.31 -26.40 -3.27
C GLN A 448 3.71 -26.87 -4.59
N ARG A 449 3.22 -25.93 -5.40
CA ARG A 449 2.68 -26.24 -6.73
C ARG A 449 3.70 -26.93 -7.64
N GLU A 450 4.95 -26.46 -7.63
CA GLU A 450 6.02 -27.11 -8.40
C GLU A 450 6.39 -28.50 -7.86
N ALA A 451 6.33 -28.71 -6.54
CA ALA A 451 6.55 -30.03 -5.95
C ALA A 451 5.47 -31.03 -6.35
N GLU A 452 4.20 -30.60 -6.39
CA GLU A 452 3.07 -31.43 -6.83
C GLU A 452 3.21 -31.82 -8.31
N LEU A 453 3.51 -30.87 -9.20
CA LEU A 453 3.72 -31.14 -10.63
C LEU A 453 4.87 -32.13 -10.86
N GLY A 454 5.98 -31.98 -10.13
CA GLY A 454 7.11 -32.91 -10.23
C GLY A 454 6.77 -34.34 -9.76
N SER A 455 5.90 -34.49 -8.74
CA SER A 455 5.44 -35.82 -8.35
C SER A 455 4.55 -36.49 -9.41
N PHE A 456 3.66 -35.73 -10.06
CA PHE A 456 2.81 -36.26 -11.13
C PHE A 456 3.63 -36.71 -12.35
N GLU A 457 4.64 -35.94 -12.75
CA GLU A 457 5.53 -36.33 -13.86
C GLU A 457 6.34 -37.59 -13.52
N GLY A 458 6.84 -37.71 -12.28
CA GLY A 458 7.55 -38.90 -11.83
C GLY A 458 6.67 -40.17 -11.78
N GLU A 459 5.40 -40.04 -11.39
CA GLU A 459 4.45 -41.16 -11.44
C GLU A 459 4.14 -41.60 -12.88
N LEU A 460 4.05 -40.66 -13.83
CA LEU A 460 3.83 -40.95 -15.25
C LEU A 460 5.03 -41.67 -15.89
N GLU A 461 6.26 -41.34 -15.48
CA GLU A 461 7.47 -42.01 -15.98
C GLU A 461 7.66 -43.43 -15.41
N LEU A 462 7.22 -43.68 -14.19
CA LEU A 462 7.44 -44.97 -13.49
C LEU A 462 6.39 -46.04 -13.80
N ASP A 463 5.18 -45.68 -14.25
CA ASP A 463 4.14 -46.66 -14.58
C ASP A 463 3.22 -46.23 -15.74
N PRO A 464 3.69 -46.31 -17.00
CA PRO A 464 2.84 -46.05 -18.17
C PRO A 464 1.70 -47.07 -18.34
N LEU A 465 1.76 -48.24 -17.69
CA LEU A 465 0.84 -49.36 -17.89
C LEU A 465 -0.39 -49.34 -16.97
N ARG A 466 -0.32 -48.68 -15.80
CA ARG A 466 -1.48 -48.55 -14.90
C ARG A 466 -2.65 -47.73 -15.48
N MET A 467 -2.38 -46.76 -16.35
CA MET A 467 -3.44 -45.94 -16.97
C MET A 467 -4.07 -46.57 -18.22
N SER A 468 -3.38 -47.51 -18.90
CA SER A 468 -4.00 -48.27 -20.00
C SER A 468 -5.00 -49.32 -19.51
N ALA A 469 -4.93 -49.72 -18.23
CA ALA A 469 -5.82 -50.72 -17.63
C ALA A 469 -7.13 -50.14 -17.06
N GLN A 470 -7.31 -48.81 -17.06
CA GLN A 470 -8.51 -48.12 -16.56
C GLN A 470 -9.38 -47.48 -17.66
N ARG A 471 -9.09 -47.75 -18.94
CA ARG A 471 -9.95 -47.35 -20.07
C ARG A 471 -10.83 -48.49 -20.54
#